data_AF-A0A813A7V7-F1
#
_entry.id   AF-A0A813A7V7-F1
#
_cell.length_a   1.000
_cell.length_b   1.000
_cell.length_c   1.000
_cell.angle_alpha   90.00
_cell.angle_beta   90.00
_cell.angle_gamma   90.00
#
_symmetry.space_group_name_H-M   'P 1'
#
loop_
_entity.id
_entity.type
_entity.pdbx_description
1 polymer ?
#
loop_
_entity_poly.entity_id
_entity_poly.type
_entity_poly.pdbx_seq_one_letter_code
_entity_poly.pdbx_strand_id
1 'polypeptide(L)'
;MRLYGLIGDSSLYCKGRKGPKRIGSQLQEQLETDDLWHYAIANAGVHTILQRLRDTPLTFETLGISYFGNDVTEGRIRPEVRAAWFELMDLVEEKAQRVVFVVGGSSKRYAKHHGLTAQYDENLAQVRTWLGHRGHLVHTFEKQLWSWGLARDGMHWDADVAEELSATWADLLSPPCRLAMPHEVV
;
A
#
# COMPACT_ATOMS: atom_id res chain seq x y z
N MET A 1 1.49 10.42 -22.52
CA MET A 1 2.32 10.72 -21.35
C MET A 1 1.86 9.81 -20.24
N ARG A 2 2.78 9.07 -19.59
CA ARG A 2 2.44 8.00 -18.64
C ARG A 2 2.39 8.57 -17.23
N LEU A 3 1.21 8.87 -16.71
CA LEU A 3 1.09 9.35 -15.33
C LEU A 3 1.00 8.16 -14.37
N TYR A 4 2.00 8.01 -13.50
CA TYR A 4 1.99 7.05 -12.41
C TYR A 4 1.37 7.68 -11.16
N GLY A 5 0.57 6.90 -10.43
CA GLY A 5 0.03 7.25 -9.13
C GLY A 5 0.54 6.30 -8.06
N LEU A 6 0.87 6.81 -6.88
CA LEU A 6 1.12 6.02 -5.68
C LEU A 6 0.54 6.71 -4.45
N ILE A 7 -0.41 6.06 -3.78
CA ILE A 7 -1.02 6.58 -2.56
C ILE A 7 -1.08 5.52 -1.47
N GLY A 8 -0.97 5.92 -0.22
CA GLY A 8 -1.13 5.00 0.89
C GLY A 8 -0.90 5.63 2.25
N ASP A 9 -0.79 4.76 3.24
CA ASP A 9 -0.50 5.16 4.61
C ASP A 9 1.01 5.41 4.86
N SER A 10 1.44 5.32 6.11
CA SER A 10 2.85 5.52 6.49
C SER A 10 3.79 4.41 6.03
N SER A 11 3.28 3.30 5.48
CA SER A 11 4.09 2.26 4.83
C SER A 11 4.86 2.74 3.59
N LEU A 12 4.53 3.93 3.05
CA LEU A 12 5.20 4.55 1.90
C LEU A 12 6.38 5.46 2.27
N TYR A 13 6.78 5.51 3.54
CA TYR A 13 8.02 6.16 3.93
C TYR A 13 8.74 5.37 5.00
N CYS A 14 10.05 5.54 5.02
CA CYS A 14 10.89 4.99 6.06
C CYS A 14 11.07 5.99 7.20
N LYS A 15 11.36 5.54 8.41
CA LYS A 15 11.71 6.41 9.53
C LYS A 15 13.17 6.26 9.91
N GLY A 16 13.91 7.36 9.85
CA GLY A 16 15.26 7.47 10.39
C GLY A 16 15.32 8.36 11.62
N ARG A 17 16.53 8.56 12.16
CA ARG A 17 16.75 9.47 13.31
C ARG A 17 16.37 10.94 13.03
N LYS A 18 16.39 11.35 11.76
CA LYS A 18 16.12 12.73 11.31
C LYS A 18 14.69 12.95 10.83
N GLY A 19 13.79 11.98 10.99
CA GLY A 19 12.40 12.05 10.53
C GLY A 19 12.08 11.10 9.36
N PRO A 20 10.90 11.24 8.74
CA PRO A 20 10.45 10.36 7.67
C PRO A 20 11.22 10.63 6.36
N LYS A 21 11.75 9.56 5.76
CA LYS A 21 12.35 9.56 4.42
C LYS A 21 11.31 9.05 3.42
N ARG A 22 10.73 9.97 2.66
CA ARG A 22 9.75 9.65 1.60
C ARG A 22 10.47 9.11 0.37
N ILE A 23 9.84 8.16 -0.31
CA ILE A 23 10.44 7.48 -1.49
C ILE A 23 10.18 8.18 -2.83
N GLY A 24 9.43 9.28 -2.86
CA GLY A 24 8.92 9.88 -4.10
C GLY A 24 10.00 10.21 -5.15
N SER A 25 11.05 10.92 -4.76
CA SER A 25 12.14 11.28 -5.69
C SER A 25 12.93 10.07 -6.17
N GLN A 26 13.23 9.12 -5.28
CA GLN A 26 13.90 7.87 -5.64
C GLN A 26 13.04 7.02 -6.58
N LEU A 27 11.71 7.05 -6.39
CA LEU A 27 10.77 6.33 -7.23
C LEU A 27 10.66 6.96 -8.63
N GLN A 28 10.72 8.28 -8.74
CA GLN A 28 10.81 8.98 -10.04
C GLN A 28 12.07 8.59 -10.80
N GLU A 29 13.22 8.55 -10.11
CA GLU A 29 14.49 8.12 -10.70
C GLU A 29 14.41 6.67 -11.22
N GLN A 30 13.85 5.75 -10.43
CA GLN A 30 13.73 4.34 -10.82
C GLN A 30 12.68 4.06 -11.89
N LEU A 31 11.63 4.89 -11.97
CA LEU A 31 10.63 4.84 -13.04
C LEU A 31 11.07 5.59 -14.30
N GLU A 32 12.21 6.28 -14.26
CA GLU A 32 12.70 7.15 -15.34
C GLU A 32 11.63 8.15 -15.81
N THR A 33 10.91 8.76 -14.87
CA THR A 33 9.78 9.67 -15.15
C THR A 33 9.67 10.83 -14.17
N ASP A 34 9.30 12.00 -14.69
CA ASP A 34 8.88 13.14 -13.87
C ASP A 34 7.38 13.09 -13.52
N ASP A 35 6.62 12.24 -14.21
CA ASP A 35 5.16 12.13 -14.10
C ASP A 35 4.73 11.14 -13.01
N LEU A 36 5.01 11.50 -11.75
CA LEU A 36 4.60 10.75 -10.56
C LEU A 36 3.72 11.60 -9.63
N TRP A 37 2.50 11.13 -9.39
CA TRP A 37 1.63 11.62 -8.33
C TRP A 37 1.80 10.73 -7.09
N HIS A 38 2.42 11.24 -6.02
CA HIS A 38 2.76 10.45 -4.83
C HIS A 38 2.28 11.05 -3.51
N TYR A 39 1.53 10.27 -2.73
CA TYR A 39 1.00 10.65 -1.40
C TYR A 39 1.18 9.55 -0.36
N ALA A 40 1.98 9.84 0.67
CA ALA A 40 2.05 9.04 1.89
C ALA A 40 1.37 9.79 3.04
N ILE A 41 0.27 9.25 3.55
CA ILE A 41 -0.60 9.91 4.53
C ILE A 41 -0.52 9.15 5.85
N ALA A 42 0.10 9.76 6.88
CA ALA A 42 0.25 9.11 8.17
C ALA A 42 -1.11 8.71 8.76
N ASN A 43 -1.20 7.48 9.28
CA ASN A 43 -2.41 6.89 9.88
C ASN A 43 -3.63 6.82 8.94
N ALA A 44 -3.43 6.89 7.62
CA ALA A 44 -4.55 6.80 6.69
C ALA A 44 -5.22 5.42 6.75
N GLY A 45 -6.54 5.44 6.89
CA GLY A 45 -7.42 4.32 6.57
C GLY A 45 -8.00 4.47 5.15
N VAL A 46 -8.91 3.57 4.79
CA VAL A 46 -9.51 3.52 3.44
C VAL A 46 -10.25 4.82 3.08
N HIS A 47 -10.97 5.42 4.03
CA HIS A 47 -11.71 6.66 3.83
C HIS A 47 -10.79 7.82 3.44
N THR A 48 -9.61 7.91 4.06
CA THR A 48 -8.65 8.99 3.78
C THR A 48 -8.05 8.82 2.39
N ILE A 49 -7.69 7.59 2.00
CA ILE A 49 -7.18 7.28 0.66
C ILE A 49 -8.25 7.58 -0.40
N LEU A 50 -9.48 7.11 -0.16
CA LEU A 50 -10.63 7.34 -1.03
C LEU A 50 -10.90 8.83 -1.23
N GLN A 51 -10.99 9.61 -0.15
CA GLN A 51 -11.23 11.05 -0.24
C GLN A 51 -10.11 11.74 -1.03
N ARG A 52 -8.86 11.37 -0.80
CA ARG A 52 -7.73 11.95 -1.54
C ARG A 52 -7.78 11.63 -3.04
N LEU A 53 -8.22 10.43 -3.40
CA LEU A 53 -8.40 10.03 -4.80
C LEU A 53 -9.60 10.71 -5.47
N ARG A 54 -10.66 11.02 -4.71
CA ARG A 54 -11.80 11.81 -5.20
C ARG A 54 -11.40 13.24 -5.54
N ASP A 55 -10.65 13.86 -4.64
CA ASP A 55 -10.28 15.28 -4.77
C ASP A 55 -9.22 15.53 -5.86
N THR A 56 -8.56 14.49 -6.38
CA THR A 56 -7.63 14.64 -7.49
C THR A 56 -8.36 14.61 -8.84
N PRO A 57 -8.14 15.56 -9.76
CA PRO A 57 -8.73 15.52 -11.10
C PRO A 57 -8.00 14.58 -12.07
N LEU A 58 -6.92 13.94 -11.62
CA LEU A 58 -6.03 13.15 -12.48
C LEU A 58 -6.56 11.73 -12.73
N THR A 59 -6.18 11.17 -13.87
CA THR A 59 -6.29 9.74 -14.22
C THR A 59 -4.89 9.16 -14.46
N PHE A 60 -4.73 7.86 -14.23
CA PHE A 60 -3.43 7.21 -14.15
C PHE A 60 -3.30 6.10 -15.20
N GLU A 61 -2.09 5.93 -15.73
CA GLU A 61 -1.77 4.72 -16.47
C GLU A 61 -1.64 3.54 -15.50
N THR A 62 -0.93 3.74 -14.39
CA THR A 62 -0.87 2.79 -13.28
C THR A 62 -1.02 3.52 -11.95
N LEU A 63 -1.90 3.00 -11.10
CA LEU A 63 -2.11 3.46 -9.73
C LEU A 63 -1.72 2.38 -8.71
N GLY A 64 -0.76 2.69 -7.85
CA GLY A 64 -0.40 1.89 -6.69
C GLY A 64 -1.13 2.36 -5.43
N ILE A 65 -1.64 1.42 -4.63
CA ILE A 65 -2.29 1.68 -3.34
C ILE A 65 -1.60 0.85 -2.26
N SER A 66 -1.00 1.52 -1.28
CA SER A 66 -0.39 0.87 -0.10
C SER A 66 -1.31 0.98 1.12
N TYR A 67 -1.68 -0.15 1.70
CA TYR A 67 -2.59 -0.22 2.83
C TYR A 67 -2.14 -1.27 3.85
N PHE A 68 -1.88 -0.82 5.08
CA PHE A 68 -1.43 -1.63 6.20
C PHE A 68 -2.44 -1.63 7.36
N GLY A 69 -3.67 -1.19 7.09
CA GLY A 69 -4.81 -1.53 7.95
C GLY A 69 -5.01 -0.68 9.19
N ASN A 70 -4.68 0.62 9.16
CA ASN A 70 -4.88 1.52 10.30
C ASN A 70 -6.32 1.55 10.86
N ASP A 71 -7.33 1.29 10.02
CA ASP A 71 -8.75 1.28 10.38
C ASP A 71 -9.33 -0.13 10.57
N VAL A 72 -8.49 -1.16 10.53
CA VAL A 72 -8.88 -2.58 10.71
C VAL A 72 -7.99 -3.32 11.72
N THR A 73 -7.34 -2.59 12.63
CA THR A 73 -6.45 -3.14 13.67
C THR A 73 -7.17 -3.94 14.75
N GLU A 74 -8.44 -3.64 15.02
CA GLU A 74 -9.21 -4.19 16.13
C GLU A 74 -10.62 -4.62 15.71
N GLY A 75 -11.08 -5.74 16.26
CA GLY A 75 -12.44 -6.25 16.01
C GLY A 75 -12.70 -6.56 14.54
N ARG A 76 -13.97 -6.81 14.21
CA ARG A 76 -14.40 -7.03 12.82
C ARG A 76 -14.43 -5.72 12.05
N ILE A 77 -14.15 -5.77 10.74
CA ILE A 77 -14.27 -4.62 9.84
C ILE A 77 -15.67 -4.00 9.98
N ARG A 78 -15.71 -2.72 10.35
CA ARG A 78 -16.97 -1.98 10.53
C ARG A 78 -17.68 -1.77 9.18
N PRO A 79 -19.02 -1.76 9.14
CA PRO A 79 -19.78 -1.62 7.89
C PRO A 79 -19.37 -0.42 7.03
N GLU A 80 -19.06 0.71 7.65
CA GLU A 80 -18.62 1.93 6.96
C GLU A 80 -17.23 1.78 6.32
N VAL A 81 -16.30 1.08 6.97
CA VAL A 81 -14.97 0.78 6.41
C VAL A 81 -15.12 -0.18 5.23
N ARG A 82 -16.00 -1.18 5.35
CA ARG A 82 -16.35 -2.07 4.25
C ARG A 82 -16.95 -1.29 3.07
N ALA A 83 -17.91 -0.41 3.30
CA ALA A 83 -18.54 0.39 2.26
C ALA A 83 -17.51 1.27 1.51
N ALA A 84 -16.61 1.92 2.25
CA ALA A 84 -15.54 2.73 1.67
C ALA A 84 -14.54 1.91 0.85
N TRP A 85 -14.31 0.63 1.18
CA TRP A 85 -13.52 -0.27 0.33
C TRP A 85 -14.19 -0.55 -1.02
N PHE A 86 -15.50 -0.81 -1.03
CA PHE A 86 -16.23 -1.00 -2.28
C PHE A 86 -16.23 0.26 -3.14
N GLU A 87 -16.44 1.41 -2.51
CA GLU A 87 -16.39 2.71 -3.18
C GLU A 87 -14.98 3.05 -3.71
N LEU A 88 -13.92 2.67 -2.99
CA LEU A 88 -12.55 2.79 -3.46
C LEU A 88 -12.29 1.91 -4.69
N MET A 89 -12.79 0.66 -4.70
CA MET A 89 -12.65 -0.23 -5.86
C MET A 89 -13.32 0.37 -7.10
N ASP A 90 -14.56 0.84 -6.97
CA ASP A 90 -15.27 1.48 -8.08
C ASP A 90 -14.48 2.70 -8.61
N LEU A 91 -13.99 3.56 -7.70
CA LEU A 91 -13.27 4.78 -8.09
C LEU A 91 -11.93 4.49 -8.79
N VAL A 92 -11.18 3.48 -8.37
CA VAL A 92 -9.87 3.19 -8.99
C VAL A 92 -10.01 2.57 -10.38
N GLU A 93 -11.09 1.82 -10.61
CA GLU A 93 -11.44 1.28 -11.92
C GLU A 93 -11.77 2.40 -12.93
N GLU A 94 -12.37 3.50 -12.46
CA GLU A 94 -12.62 4.69 -13.28
C GLU A 94 -11.35 5.53 -13.52
N LYS A 95 -10.45 5.57 -12.54
CA LYS A 95 -9.30 6.49 -12.54
C LYS A 95 -8.02 5.93 -13.11
N ALA A 96 -7.89 4.62 -13.26
CA ALA A 96 -6.62 4.01 -13.66
C ALA A 96 -6.80 2.88 -14.67
N GLN A 97 -5.92 2.83 -15.67
CA GLN A 97 -5.90 1.71 -16.62
C GLN A 97 -5.40 0.41 -15.96
N ARG A 98 -4.52 0.55 -14.95
CA ARG A 98 -4.01 -0.55 -14.14
C ARG A 98 -3.95 -0.13 -12.68
N VAL A 99 -4.35 -1.04 -11.79
CA VAL A 99 -4.30 -0.83 -10.34
C VAL A 99 -3.50 -1.94 -9.67
N VAL A 100 -2.61 -1.56 -8.76
CA VAL A 100 -1.85 -2.48 -7.91
C VAL A 100 -2.12 -2.15 -6.46
N PHE A 101 -2.60 -3.13 -5.71
CA PHE A 101 -2.76 -3.02 -4.27
C PHE A 101 -1.62 -3.74 -3.57
N VAL A 102 -1.03 -3.08 -2.58
CA VAL A 102 -0.24 -3.71 -1.53
C VAL A 102 -1.07 -3.67 -0.26
N VAL A 103 -1.63 -4.81 0.12
CA VAL A 103 -2.32 -5.00 1.40
C VAL A 103 -1.38 -5.75 2.33
N GLY A 104 -0.56 -4.99 3.05
CA GLY A 104 0.54 -5.51 3.86
C GLY A 104 0.24 -5.52 5.36
N GLY A 105 1.23 -5.96 6.13
CA GLY A 105 1.18 -6.01 7.59
C GLY A 105 0.98 -7.42 8.16
N SER A 106 1.41 -7.59 9.41
CA SER A 106 1.19 -8.82 10.18
C SER A 106 1.15 -8.53 11.67
N SER A 107 0.17 -9.11 12.36
CA SER A 107 0.08 -9.04 13.82
C SER A 107 1.36 -9.57 14.48
N LYS A 108 1.89 -10.70 13.98
CA LYS A 108 3.14 -11.30 14.44
C LYS A 108 4.35 -10.39 14.24
N ARG A 109 4.40 -9.65 13.12
CA ARG A 109 5.50 -8.72 12.86
C ARG A 109 5.50 -7.54 13.83
N TYR A 110 4.32 -7.06 14.21
CA TYR A 110 4.15 -5.86 15.04
C TYR A 110 3.87 -6.16 16.53
N ALA A 111 3.72 -7.43 16.90
CA ALA A 111 3.26 -7.89 18.22
C ALA A 111 4.05 -7.26 19.39
N LYS A 112 5.38 -7.13 19.25
CA LYS A 112 6.25 -6.64 20.32
C LYS A 112 5.93 -5.20 20.76
N HIS A 113 5.41 -4.37 19.85
CA HIS A 113 5.27 -2.93 20.08
C HIS A 113 3.82 -2.45 20.08
N HIS A 114 2.91 -3.18 19.42
CA HIS A 114 1.58 -2.66 19.11
C HIS A 114 0.43 -3.57 19.53
N GLY A 115 0.70 -4.74 20.12
CA GLY A 115 -0.35 -5.60 20.68
C GLY A 115 -1.40 -6.09 19.67
N LEU A 116 -1.09 -6.06 18.38
CA LEU A 116 -2.02 -6.50 17.33
C LEU A 116 -2.34 -7.99 17.49
N THR A 117 -3.59 -8.34 17.19
CA THR A 117 -4.12 -9.70 17.36
C THR A 117 -4.31 -10.40 16.01
N ALA A 118 -4.61 -11.69 16.03
CA ALA A 118 -4.95 -12.46 14.82
C ALA A 118 -6.12 -11.84 14.02
N GLN A 119 -7.02 -11.10 14.70
CA GLN A 119 -8.13 -10.42 14.05
C GLN A 119 -7.67 -9.38 13.00
N TYR A 120 -6.53 -8.72 13.23
CA TYR A 120 -5.94 -7.80 12.27
C TYR A 120 -5.53 -8.54 10.97
N ASP A 121 -4.91 -9.71 11.11
CA ASP A 121 -4.51 -10.53 9.96
C ASP A 121 -5.74 -11.05 9.20
N GLU A 122 -6.79 -11.46 9.91
CA GLU A 122 -8.08 -11.87 9.33
C GLU A 122 -8.73 -10.72 8.54
N ASN A 123 -8.71 -9.50 9.08
CA ASN A 123 -9.27 -8.33 8.41
C ASN A 123 -8.48 -7.99 7.13
N LEU A 124 -7.14 -8.02 7.19
CA LEU A 124 -6.31 -7.83 5.99
C LEU A 124 -6.58 -8.92 4.94
N ALA A 125 -6.71 -10.18 5.36
CA ALA A 125 -7.07 -11.27 4.46
C ALA A 125 -8.45 -11.03 3.81
N GLN A 126 -9.43 -10.55 4.57
CA GLN A 126 -10.75 -10.23 4.05
C GLN A 126 -10.72 -9.11 3.00
N VAL A 127 -9.94 -8.04 3.23
CA VAL A 127 -9.73 -6.98 2.23
C VAL A 127 -9.11 -7.54 0.96
N ARG A 128 -8.08 -8.41 1.07
CA ARG A 128 -7.45 -9.06 -0.09
C ARG A 128 -8.45 -9.92 -0.86
N THR A 129 -9.33 -10.66 -0.19
CA THR A 129 -10.40 -11.43 -0.83
C THR A 129 -11.35 -10.55 -1.64
N TRP A 130 -11.78 -9.39 -1.09
CA TRP A 130 -12.65 -8.46 -1.84
C TRP A 130 -11.98 -7.94 -3.12
N LEU A 131 -10.71 -7.55 -3.03
CA LEU A 131 -9.92 -7.10 -4.16
C LEU A 131 -9.71 -8.20 -5.20
N GLY A 132 -9.40 -9.42 -4.74
CA GLY A 132 -9.20 -10.59 -5.59
C GLY A 132 -10.46 -10.99 -6.37
N HIS A 133 -11.65 -10.93 -5.74
CA HIS A 133 -12.93 -11.17 -6.43
C HIS A 133 -13.22 -10.15 -7.54
N ARG A 134 -12.63 -8.96 -7.47
CA ARG A 134 -12.70 -7.93 -8.51
C ARG A 134 -11.61 -8.04 -9.57
N GLY A 135 -10.70 -9.01 -9.44
CA GLY A 135 -9.61 -9.23 -10.39
C GLY A 135 -8.47 -8.23 -10.26
N HIS A 136 -8.38 -7.47 -9.17
CA HIS A 136 -7.26 -6.56 -8.94
C HIS A 136 -5.95 -7.31 -8.65
N LEU A 137 -4.82 -6.69 -9.00
CA LEU A 137 -3.50 -7.18 -8.62
C LEU A 137 -3.26 -6.87 -7.14
N VAL A 138 -3.06 -7.90 -6.33
CA VAL A 138 -2.87 -7.76 -4.87
C VAL A 138 -1.55 -8.40 -4.45
N HIS A 139 -0.70 -7.61 -3.81
CA HIS A 139 0.53 -8.03 -3.16
C HIS A 139 0.42 -7.90 -1.65
N THR A 140 1.11 -8.77 -0.92
CA THR A 140 1.12 -8.78 0.55
C THR A 140 2.39 -8.18 1.15
N PHE A 141 3.41 -7.95 0.31
CA PHE A 141 4.77 -7.66 0.75
C PHE A 141 5.32 -8.71 1.72
N GLU A 142 4.85 -9.96 1.67
CA GLU A 142 5.22 -10.96 2.68
C GLU A 142 6.74 -11.14 2.82
N LYS A 143 7.47 -11.31 1.71
CA LYS A 143 8.94 -11.41 1.75
C LYS A 143 9.58 -10.15 2.33
N GLN A 144 9.12 -8.97 1.90
CA GLN A 144 9.61 -7.66 2.33
C GLN A 144 9.34 -7.44 3.83
N LEU A 145 8.14 -7.79 4.31
CA LEU A 145 7.70 -7.66 5.69
C LEU A 145 8.63 -8.36 6.67
N TRP A 146 9.19 -9.50 6.27
CA TRP A 146 10.13 -10.27 7.10
C TRP A 146 11.60 -9.89 6.90
N SER A 147 11.97 -9.46 5.69
CA SER A 147 13.38 -9.16 5.35
C SER A 147 13.79 -7.72 5.63
N TRP A 148 12.88 -6.75 5.53
CA TRP A 148 13.19 -5.35 5.76
C TRP A 148 13.22 -4.99 7.23
N GLY A 149 14.22 -4.21 7.63
CA GLY A 149 14.35 -3.69 8.99
C GLY A 149 13.16 -2.80 9.35
N LEU A 150 12.75 -2.87 10.63
CA LEU A 150 11.82 -1.90 11.21
C LEU A 150 12.63 -0.85 11.98
N ALA A 151 12.17 0.39 11.91
CA ALA A 151 12.64 1.47 12.75
C ALA A 151 12.39 1.16 14.23
N ARG A 152 12.92 2.01 15.12
CA ARG A 152 12.80 1.85 16.58
C ARG A 152 11.35 1.78 17.11
N ASP A 153 10.38 2.31 16.36
CA ASP A 153 8.96 2.23 16.74
C ASP A 153 8.33 0.87 16.43
N GLY A 154 9.07 -0.05 15.80
CA GLY A 154 8.62 -1.41 15.54
C GLY A 154 7.43 -1.49 14.57
N MET A 155 7.21 -0.45 13.77
CA MET A 155 6.09 -0.38 12.81
C MET A 155 6.53 0.15 11.45
N HIS A 156 7.30 1.23 11.42
CA HIS A 156 7.74 1.82 10.15
C HIS A 156 9.00 1.10 9.66
N TRP A 157 9.18 1.09 8.34
CA TRP A 157 10.42 0.64 7.74
C TRP A 157 11.60 1.47 8.22
N ASP A 158 12.74 0.83 8.43
CA ASP A 158 13.98 1.54 8.73
C ASP A 158 14.41 2.39 7.51
N ALA A 159 15.10 3.51 7.77
CA ALA A 159 15.60 4.38 6.71
C ALA A 159 16.56 3.69 5.73
N ASP A 160 17.21 2.61 6.18
CA ASP A 160 18.15 1.84 5.37
C ASP A 160 17.48 1.09 4.22
N VAL A 161 16.16 0.80 4.30
CA VAL A 161 15.44 0.06 3.23
C VAL A 161 14.73 0.97 2.21
N ALA A 162 14.99 2.27 2.23
CA ALA A 162 14.27 3.23 1.39
C ALA A 162 14.49 2.99 -0.11
N GLU A 163 15.70 2.55 -0.49
CA GLU A 163 16.04 2.24 -1.88
C GLU A 163 15.33 0.98 -2.36
N GLU A 164 15.31 -0.09 -1.56
CA GLU A 164 14.60 -1.33 -1.86
C GLU A 164 13.08 -1.14 -1.87
N LEU A 165 12.55 -0.31 -0.96
CA LEU A 165 11.13 0.06 -0.94
C LEU A 165 10.75 0.78 -2.24
N SER A 166 11.55 1.78 -2.63
CA SER A 166 11.38 2.45 -3.91
C SER A 166 11.43 1.45 -5.07
N ALA A 167 12.45 0.58 -5.12
CA ALA A 167 12.67 -0.34 -6.24
C ALA A 167 11.51 -1.33 -6.38
N THR A 168 11.02 -1.83 -5.24
CA THR A 168 9.86 -2.73 -5.20
C THR A 168 8.61 -2.03 -5.75
N TRP A 169 8.38 -0.77 -5.41
CA TRP A 169 7.26 -0.01 -5.98
C TRP A 169 7.47 0.30 -7.46
N ALA A 170 8.69 0.61 -7.91
CA ALA A 170 8.99 0.83 -9.33
C ALA A 170 8.68 -0.42 -10.16
N ASP A 171 9.06 -1.61 -9.68
CA ASP A 171 8.77 -2.90 -10.32
C ASP A 171 7.27 -3.22 -10.33
N LEU A 172 6.54 -2.87 -9.26
CA LEU A 172 5.09 -3.05 -9.21
C LEU A 172 4.35 -2.12 -10.16
N LEU A 173 4.79 -0.86 -10.26
CA LEU A 173 4.15 0.16 -11.08
C LEU A 173 4.47 -0.01 -12.56
N SER A 174 5.65 -0.53 -12.91
CA SER A 174 6.08 -0.73 -14.29
C SER A 174 5.56 -2.04 -14.92
N PRO A 175 4.90 -2.00 -16.09
CA PRO A 175 4.55 -3.22 -16.82
C PRO A 175 5.73 -3.76 -17.67
N PRO A 176 5.85 -5.10 -17.84
CA PRO A 176 5.15 -6.14 -17.07
C PRO A 176 5.67 -6.18 -15.63
N CYS A 177 4.77 -6.40 -14.67
CA CYS A 177 5.13 -6.56 -13.26
C CYS A 177 6.15 -7.70 -13.14
N ARG A 178 7.38 -7.40 -12.70
CA ARG A 178 8.49 -8.37 -12.66
C ARG A 178 8.51 -9.21 -11.39
N LEU A 179 7.69 -8.85 -10.40
CA LEU A 179 7.55 -9.61 -9.17
C LEU A 179 6.59 -10.78 -9.41
N ALA A 180 7.11 -12.01 -9.31
CA ALA A 180 6.36 -13.24 -9.48
C ALA A 180 5.06 -13.18 -8.66
N MET A 181 3.93 -13.22 -9.35
CA MET A 181 2.60 -13.29 -8.75
C MET A 181 2.46 -14.67 -8.10
N PRO A 182 2.21 -14.80 -6.79
CA PRO A 182 1.73 -16.06 -6.27
C PRO A 182 0.33 -16.29 -6.86
N HIS A 183 0.24 -17.20 -7.82
CA HIS A 183 -1.02 -17.81 -8.20
C HIS A 183 -1.53 -18.63 -7.01
N GLU A 184 -2.40 -18.07 -6.19
CA GLU A 184 -3.34 -18.86 -5.39
C GLU A 184 -4.71 -18.17 -5.43
N VAL A 185 -5.46 -18.52 -6.46
CA VAL A 185 -6.92 -18.48 -6.45
C VAL A 185 -7.36 -19.81 -5.86
N VAL A 186 -8.09 -19.77 -4.74
CA VAL A 186 -9.03 -20.84 -4.37
C VAL A 186 -10.41 -20.21 -4.36
#